data_AF-W0AM85-F1
#
_entry.id   AF-W0AM85-F1
#
_cell.length_a   1.000
_cell.length_b   1.000
_cell.length_c   1.000
_cell.angle_alpha   90.00
_cell.angle_beta   90.00
_cell.angle_gamma   90.00
#
_symmetry.space_group_name_H-M   'P 1'
#
loop_
_entity.id
_entity.type
_entity.pdbx_description
1 polymer ?
#
loop_
_entity_poly.entity_id
_entity_poly.type
_entity_poly.pdbx_seq_one_letter_code
_entity_poly.pdbx_strand_id
1 'polypeptide(L)' 'MALRCKLFGHKADRGGARHDGQDYWTGCVRCGTRLIRDTDGWRVPTEREITEHDVNRAEQRLEPVPERLT' A
#
# COMPACT_ATOMS: atom_id res chain seq x y z
N MET A 1 -8.88 7.56 13.78
CA MET A 1 -9.38 8.37 12.64
C MET A 1 -9.25 9.84 12.98
N ALA A 2 -8.37 10.60 12.30
CA ALA A 2 -8.26 12.04 12.54
C ALA A 2 -9.37 12.77 11.77
N LEU A 3 -10.17 13.61 12.45
CA LEU A 3 -11.29 14.37 11.84
C LEU A 3 -10.91 15.06 10.52
N ARG A 4 -9.67 15.56 10.44
CA ARG A 4 -9.09 16.21 9.27
C ARG A 4 -9.12 15.36 7.99
N CYS A 5 -8.94 14.04 8.08
CA CYS A 5 -8.94 13.18 6.89
C CYS A 5 -10.35 12.96 6.34
N LYS A 6 -11.40 13.06 7.18
CA LYS A 6 -12.79 13.01 6.71
C LYS A 6 -13.17 14.25 5.91
N LEU A 7 -12.63 15.42 6.26
CA LEU A 7 -12.96 16.70 5.64
C LEU A 7 -12.10 17.01 4.41
N PHE A 8 -10.80 16.69 4.46
CA PHE A 8 -9.83 17.08 3.43
C PHE A 8 -9.26 15.89 2.63
N GLY A 9 -9.76 14.69 2.88
CA GLY A 9 -9.22 13.46 2.31
C GLY A 9 -7.89 13.02 2.93
N HIS A 10 -7.49 11.81 2.56
CA HIS A 10 -6.21 11.23 2.96
C HIS A 10 -5.05 11.84 2.15
N LYS A 11 -3.90 12.03 2.82
CA LYS A 11 -2.67 12.51 2.17
C LYS A 11 -1.66 11.37 2.15
N ALA A 12 -1.41 10.81 0.98
CA ALA A 12 -0.49 9.70 0.79
C ALA A 12 0.96 10.07 1.14
N ASP A 13 1.66 9.15 1.81
CA ASP A 13 3.11 9.18 1.94
C ASP A 13 3.76 8.65 0.67
N ARG A 14 4.10 9.54 -0.26
CA ARG A 14 4.68 9.13 -1.55
C ARG A 14 6.11 8.61 -1.41
N GLY A 15 6.87 9.03 -0.40
CA GLY A 15 8.22 8.50 -0.15
C GLY A 15 8.21 7.10 0.47
N GLY A 16 7.17 6.81 1.25
CA GLY A 16 6.91 5.50 1.85
C GLY A 16 6.24 4.47 0.93
N ALA A 17 5.89 4.83 -0.31
CA ALA A 17 5.16 3.93 -1.20
C ALA A 17 6.00 2.69 -1.61
N ARG A 18 5.39 1.50 -1.61
CA ARG A 18 6.01 0.23 -1.98
C ARG A 18 5.08 -0.59 -2.88
N HIS A 19 5.66 -1.36 -3.79
CA HIS A 19 4.92 -2.28 -4.66
C HIS A 19 4.82 -3.64 -3.99
N ASP A 20 3.64 -4.24 -3.95
CA ASP A 20 3.41 -5.58 -3.38
C ASP A 20 3.49 -6.71 -4.42
N GLY A 21 3.85 -6.37 -5.66
CA GLY A 21 3.91 -7.33 -6.77
C GLY A 21 2.79 -7.11 -7.77
N GLN A 22 1.72 -6.42 -7.36
CA GLN A 22 0.58 -6.09 -8.21
C GLN A 22 0.28 -4.58 -8.21
N ASP A 23 0.21 -3.97 -7.03
CA ASP A 23 -0.21 -2.60 -6.83
C ASP A 23 0.78 -1.83 -5.96
N TYR A 24 0.74 -0.50 -6.06
CA TYR A 24 1.49 0.37 -5.15
C TYR A 24 0.65 0.72 -3.91
N TRP A 25 1.26 0.55 -2.74
CA TRP A 25 0.63 0.78 -1.45
C TRP A 25 1.42 1.76 -0.60
N THR A 26 0.70 2.53 0.22
CA THR A 26 1.30 3.44 1.21
C THR A 26 0.34 3.72 2.37
N GLY A 27 0.78 4.53 3.34
CA GLY A 27 -0.05 5.06 4.42
C GLY A 27 -0.39 6.54 4.22
N CYS A 28 -1.47 6.99 4.86
CA CYS A 28 -1.73 8.41 5.02
C CYS A 28 -0.77 9.02 6.06
N VAL A 29 -0.02 10.08 5.69
CA VAL A 29 0.93 10.76 6.60
C VAL A 29 0.28 11.37 7.84
N ARG A 30 -1.06 11.54 7.84
CA ARG A 30 -1.81 12.18 8.94
C ARG A 30 -2.42 11.19 9.91
N CYS A 31 -2.82 10.00 9.44
CA CYS A 31 -3.63 9.07 10.24
C CYS A 31 -3.29 7.59 10.05
N GLY A 32 -2.30 7.26 9.21
CA GLY A 32 -1.82 5.90 8.99
C GLY A 32 -2.75 5.00 8.17
N THR A 33 -3.92 5.48 7.73
CA THR A 33 -4.83 4.70 6.88
C THR A 33 -4.11 4.19 5.63
N ARG A 34 -4.24 2.89 5.34
CA ARG A 34 -3.70 2.27 4.13
C ARG A 34 -4.34 2.89 2.89
N LEU A 35 -3.52 3.12 1.86
CA LEU A 35 -3.93 3.67 0.59
C LEU A 35 -3.33 2.82 -0.54
N ILE A 36 -4.13 2.60 -1.57
CA ILE A 36 -3.74 1.92 -2.80
C ILE A 36 -3.66 2.95 -3.94
N ARG A 37 -2.72 2.73 -4.87
CA ARG A 37 -2.58 3.53 -6.09
C ARG A 37 -3.63 3.12 -7.11
N ASP A 38 -4.30 4.11 -7.67
CA ASP A 38 -5.26 3.97 -8.77
C ASP A 38 -4.85 4.91 -9.93
N THR A 39 -5.57 4.85 -11.05
CA THR A 39 -5.36 5.71 -12.22
C THR A 39 -5.44 7.20 -11.84
N ASP A 40 -6.43 7.55 -11.02
CA ASP A 40 -6.73 8.94 -10.66
C ASP A 40 -5.94 9.45 -9.44
N GLY A 41 -5.25 8.56 -8.71
CA GLY A 41 -4.59 9.00 -7.48
C GLY A 41 -4.33 7.92 -6.45
N TRP A 42 -4.32 8.34 -5.19
CA TRP A 42 -4.24 7.44 -4.04
C TRP A 42 -5.61 7.42 -3.37
N ARG A 43 -6.17 6.23 -3.15
CA ARG A 43 -7.49 6.07 -2.54
C ARG A 43 -7.48 5.06 -1.41
N VAL A 44 -8.58 5.04 -0.66
CA VAL A 44 -8.82 4.00 0.34
C VAL A 44 -9.11 2.68 -0.42
N PRO A 45 -8.44 1.58 -0.05
CA PRO A 45 -8.70 0.28 -0.65
C PRO A 45 -10.02 -0.32 -0.14
N THR A 46 -10.58 -1.22 -0.93
CA THR A 46 -11.65 -2.14 -0.53
C THR A 46 -11.11 -3.24 0.39
N GLU A 47 -11.99 -3.95 1.10
CA GLU A 47 -11.58 -5.07 1.96
C GLU A 47 -10.93 -6.21 1.18
N ARG A 48 -11.39 -6.47 -0.05
CA ARG A 48 -10.78 -7.45 -0.95
C ARG A 48 -9.33 -7.06 -1.27
N GLU A 49 -9.10 -5.82 -1.70
CA GLU A 49 -7.76 -5.32 -2.03
C GLU A 49 -6.81 -5.36 -0.82
N ILE A 50 -7.32 -5.06 0.39
CA ILE A 50 -6.55 -5.20 1.63
C ILE A 50 -6.09 -6.65 1.83
N THR A 51 -7.00 -7.59 1.60
CA THR A 51 -6.71 -9.02 1.78
C THR A 51 -5.68 -9.50 0.75
N GLU A 52 -5.84 -9.12 -0.51
CA GLU A 52 -4.90 -9.42 -1.59
C GLU A 52 -3.51 -8.85 -1.30
N HIS A 53 -3.43 -7.61 -0.82
CA HIS A 53 -2.18 -6.99 -0.42
C HIS A 53 -1.45 -7.76 0.68
N ASP A 54 -2.18 -8.19 1.70
CA ASP A 54 -1.61 -8.91 2.84
C ASP A 54 -1.08 -10.29 2.39
N VAL A 55 -1.75 -10.96 1.45
CA VAL A 55 -1.28 -12.19 0.79
C VAL A 55 -0.03 -11.94 -0.05
N ASN A 56 -0.08 -10.99 -0.98
CA ASN A 56 1.02 -10.66 -1.89
C ASN A 56 2.30 -10.30 -1.11
N ARG A 57 2.17 -9.50 -0.03
CA ARG A 57 3.30 -9.17 0.85
C ARG A 57 3.86 -10.38 1.58
N ALA A 58 3.02 -11.33 1.97
CA ALA A 58 3.46 -12.55 2.61
C ALA A 58 4.22 -13.44 1.62
N GLU A 59 3.71 -13.58 0.39
CA GLU A 59 4.37 -14.33 -0.69
C GLU A 59 5.73 -13.72 -1.08
N GLN A 60 5.80 -12.40 -1.25
CA GLN A 60 7.08 -11.70 -1.52
C GLN A 60 8.13 -11.91 -0.43
N ARG A 61 7.71 -12.16 0.81
CA ARG A 61 8.63 -12.43 1.92
C ARG A 61 9.17 -13.86 1.86
N LEU A 62 8.45 -14.78 1.23
CA LEU A 62 8.80 -16.20 1.12
C LEU A 62 9.61 -16.52 -0.14
N GLU A 63 9.58 -15.66 -1.16
CA GLU A 63 10.43 -15.80 -2.35
C GLU A 63 11.92 -15.85 -1.94
N PRO A 64 12.62 -16.98 -2.16
CA PRO A 64 14.05 -17.05 -1.89
C PRO A 64 14.78 -16.11 -2.86
N VAL A 65 15.68 -15.27 -2.33
CA VAL A 65 16.57 -14.45 -3.15
C VAL A 65 17.29 -15.39 -4.12
N PRO A 66 17.16 -15.23 -5.46
CA PRO A 66 17.87 -16.09 -6.38
C PRO A 66 19.36 -15.93 -6.09
N GLU A 67 19.99 -17.04 -5.70
CA GLU A 67 21.43 -17.13 -5.51
C GLU A 67 22.07 -16.67 -6.81
N ARG A 68 22.72 -15.49 -6.78
CA ARG A 68 23.34 -14.93 -7.98
C ARG A 68 24.38 -15.95 -8.43
N LEU A 69 24.10 -16.63 -9.54
CA LEU A 69 25.06 -17.48 -10.23
C LEU A 69 26.26 -16.59 -10.60
N THR A 70 27.35 -16.78 -9.86
CA THR A 70 28.68 -16.23 -10.13
C THR A 70 29.30 -16.88 -11.35
#